data_AF-A0A7Y1TGM9-F1
#
_entry.id   AF-A0A7Y1TGM9-F1
#
_cell.length_a   1.000
_cell.length_b   1.000
_cell.length_c   1.000
_cell.angle_alpha   90.00
_cell.angle_beta   90.00
_cell.angle_gamma   90.00
#
_symmetry.space_group_name_H-M   'P 1'
#
loop_
_entity.id
_entity.type
_entity.pdbx_description
1 polymer ?
#
loop_
_entity_poly.entity_id
_entity_poly.type
_entity_poly.pdbx_seq_one_letter_code
_entity_poly.pdbx_strand_id
1 'polypeptide(L)'
;KTIVPDTLDEMKLNWKRGIFYKTVISDLSDLRNVYYDVLVFFSPSGIESLLKNFPDFEQNNTRIAVFGNSTIQAATEAGLRIDIKAPTPETPSMTMALQKYITSVNKK
;
A
#
# COMPACT_ATOMS: atom_id res chain seq x y z
N LYS A 1 0.24 11.54 -14.48
CA LYS A 1 0.84 12.77 -15.05
C LYS A 1 0.84 12.63 -16.56
N THR A 2 0.31 13.60 -17.31
CA THR A 2 0.07 13.56 -18.77
C THR A 2 1.25 14.03 -19.62
N ILE A 3 2.44 14.11 -19.03
CA ILE A 3 3.65 14.72 -19.64
C ILE A 3 3.86 14.28 -21.08
N VAL A 4 3.87 12.96 -21.35
CA VAL A 4 4.16 12.45 -22.68
C VAL A 4 3.11 12.89 -23.71
N PRO A 5 1.80 12.67 -23.50
CA PRO A 5 0.74 13.25 -24.32
C PRO A 5 0.87 14.76 -24.56
N ASP A 6 1.04 15.53 -23.49
CA ASP A 6 1.07 17.00 -23.56
C ASP A 6 2.26 17.47 -24.42
N THR A 7 3.43 16.83 -24.26
CA THR A 7 4.62 17.11 -25.09
C THR A 7 4.40 16.76 -26.57
N LEU A 8 3.74 15.65 -26.89
CA LEU A 8 3.47 15.28 -28.29
C LEU A 8 2.52 16.28 -28.97
N ASP A 9 1.55 16.80 -28.21
CA ASP A 9 0.62 17.84 -28.67
C ASP A 9 1.34 19.18 -28.89
N GLU A 10 2.21 19.60 -27.96
CA GLU A 10 3.04 20.82 -28.09
C GLU A 10 3.95 20.78 -29.34
N MET A 11 4.51 19.61 -29.65
CA MET A 11 5.32 19.38 -30.85
C MET A 11 4.49 19.25 -32.14
N LYS A 12 3.15 19.30 -32.06
CA LYS A 12 2.21 19.17 -33.19
C LYS A 12 2.41 17.88 -33.99
N LEU A 13 2.75 16.79 -33.32
CA LEU A 13 2.90 15.48 -33.96
C LEU A 13 1.54 14.86 -34.22
N ASN A 14 1.41 14.08 -35.29
CA ASN A 14 0.21 13.27 -35.51
C ASN A 14 0.36 11.95 -34.76
N TRP A 15 -0.40 11.77 -33.68
CA TRP A 15 -0.33 10.58 -32.83
C TRP A 15 -1.71 10.18 -32.31
N LYS A 16 -1.83 8.92 -31.86
CA LYS A 16 -3.03 8.39 -31.21
C LYS A 16 -2.64 7.53 -30.02
N ARG A 17 -3.25 7.77 -28.87
CA ARG A 17 -3.00 6.95 -27.66
C ARG A 17 -3.60 5.55 -27.82
N GLY A 18 -2.77 4.52 -27.74
CA GLY A 18 -3.20 3.14 -27.52
C GLY A 18 -3.11 2.78 -26.04
N ILE A 19 -4.22 2.39 -25.42
CA ILE A 19 -4.23 1.88 -24.05
C ILE A 19 -4.22 0.36 -24.12
N PHE A 20 -3.10 -0.28 -23.76
CA PHE A 20 -2.92 -1.73 -23.90
C PHE A 20 -3.26 -2.51 -22.62
N TYR A 21 -3.16 -1.87 -21.47
CA TYR A 21 -3.48 -2.48 -20.19
C TYR A 21 -4.00 -1.42 -19.22
N LYS A 22 -4.81 -1.88 -18.26
CA LYS A 22 -5.33 -1.07 -17.16
C LYS A 22 -5.03 -1.79 -15.86
N THR A 23 -4.25 -1.16 -14.99
CA THR A 23 -4.08 -1.66 -13.63
C THR A 23 -5.43 -1.57 -12.91
N VAL A 24 -5.89 -2.70 -12.40
CA VAL A 24 -7.11 -2.81 -11.60
C VAL A 24 -6.77 -3.49 -10.29
N ILE A 25 -7.57 -3.19 -9.27
CA ILE A 25 -7.50 -3.89 -7.99
C ILE A 25 -7.95 -5.34 -8.22
N SER A 26 -7.13 -6.30 -7.80
CA SER A 26 -7.49 -7.72 -7.80
C SER A 26 -8.64 -7.98 -6.84
N ASP A 27 -9.51 -8.92 -7.20
CA ASP A 27 -10.51 -9.48 -6.29
C ASP A 27 -9.80 -10.43 -5.31
N LEU A 28 -9.94 -10.16 -4.02
CA LEU A 28 -9.36 -10.92 -2.91
C LEU A 28 -10.45 -11.49 -1.99
N SER A 29 -11.70 -11.55 -2.46
CA SER A 29 -12.85 -12.01 -1.65
C SER A 29 -12.70 -13.44 -1.13
N ASP A 30 -11.91 -14.27 -1.81
CA ASP A 30 -11.56 -15.63 -1.40
C ASP A 30 -10.67 -15.69 -0.14
N LEU A 31 -9.91 -14.63 0.14
CA LEU A 31 -9.03 -14.53 1.32
C LEU A 31 -9.77 -14.11 2.60
N ARG A 32 -11.08 -13.84 2.55
CA ARG A 32 -11.86 -13.29 3.68
C ARG A 32 -11.81 -14.13 4.95
N ASN A 33 -11.62 -15.44 4.83
CA ASN A 33 -11.54 -16.37 5.97
C ASN A 33 -10.11 -16.61 6.46
N VAL A 34 -9.12 -15.86 5.97
CA VAL A 34 -7.72 -15.96 6.37
C VAL A 34 -7.36 -14.77 7.25
N TYR A 35 -6.97 -15.06 8.49
CA TYR A 35 -6.59 -14.04 9.46
C TYR A 35 -5.07 -13.89 9.50
N TYR A 36 -4.61 -12.65 9.36
CA TYR A 36 -3.19 -12.32 9.42
C TYR A 36 -2.90 -11.47 10.65
N ASP A 37 -1.85 -11.82 11.38
CA ASP A 37 -1.34 -11.01 12.48
C ASP A 37 -0.77 -9.67 12.00
N VAL A 38 -0.19 -9.65 10.79
CA VAL A 38 0.44 -8.47 10.19
C VAL A 38 0.06 -8.37 8.72
N LEU A 39 -0.43 -7.19 8.31
CA LEU A 39 -0.60 -6.82 6.90
C LEU A 39 0.43 -5.76 6.53
N VAL A 40 1.14 -5.98 5.42
CA VAL A 40 2.24 -5.10 4.97
C VAL A 40 1.87 -4.40 3.67
N PHE A 41 1.95 -3.07 3.65
CA PHE A 41 1.61 -2.24 2.49
C PHE A 41 2.81 -1.44 2.00
N PHE A 42 3.08 -1.54 0.69
CA PHE A 42 4.18 -0.83 0.03
C PHE A 42 3.71 0.34 -0.84
N SER A 43 2.41 0.49 -1.06
CA SER A 43 1.82 1.55 -1.87
C SER A 43 0.43 1.95 -1.37
N PRO A 44 0.00 3.21 -1.63
CA PRO A 44 -1.38 3.65 -1.35
C PRO A 44 -2.46 2.75 -1.96
N SER A 45 -2.22 2.22 -3.17
CA SER A 45 -3.16 1.31 -3.84
C SER A 45 -3.39 0.00 -3.07
N GLY A 46 -2.44 -0.43 -2.23
CA GLY A 46 -2.64 -1.58 -1.35
C GLY A 46 -3.67 -1.29 -0.25
N ILE A 47 -3.68 -0.07 0.30
CA ILE A 47 -4.68 0.38 1.28
C ILE A 47 -6.06 0.47 0.63
N GLU A 48 -6.14 1.07 -0.56
CA GLU A 48 -7.39 1.11 -1.34
C GLU A 48 -7.90 -0.31 -1.66
N SER A 49 -6.99 -1.22 -2.03
CA SER A 49 -7.32 -2.61 -2.28
C SER A 49 -7.89 -3.32 -1.05
N LEU A 50 -7.34 -3.07 0.14
CA LEU A 50 -7.86 -3.62 1.40
C LEU A 50 -9.32 -3.19 1.60
N LEU A 51 -9.58 -1.88 1.59
CA LEU A 51 -10.92 -1.34 1.88
C LEU A 51 -11.94 -1.70 0.79
N LYS A 52 -11.51 -1.84 -0.46
CA LYS A 52 -12.39 -2.25 -1.55
C LYS A 52 -12.78 -3.72 -1.46
N ASN A 53 -11.83 -4.60 -1.16
CA ASN A 53 -12.07 -6.04 -1.07
C ASN A 53 -12.75 -6.44 0.25
N PHE A 54 -12.50 -5.66 1.31
CA PHE A 54 -13.00 -5.90 2.65
C PHE A 54 -13.64 -4.59 3.18
N PRO A 55 -14.84 -4.22 2.71
CA PRO A 55 -15.48 -2.94 3.06
C PRO A 55 -15.87 -2.84 4.54
N ASP A 56 -16.01 -3.98 5.20
CA ASP A 56 -16.24 -4.17 6.63
C ASP A 56 -14.95 -4.52 7.40
N PHE A 57 -13.78 -4.21 6.82
CA PHE A 57 -12.51 -4.48 7.49
C PHE A 57 -12.42 -3.75 8.84
N GLU A 58 -12.28 -4.53 9.89
CA GLU A 58 -11.97 -4.04 11.23
C GLU A 58 -10.54 -4.45 11.61
N GLN A 59 -9.70 -3.46 11.90
CA GLN A 59 -8.29 -3.71 12.17
C GLN A 59 -8.06 -4.59 13.41
N ASN A 60 -8.84 -4.44 14.47
CA ASN A 60 -8.75 -5.26 15.69
C ASN A 60 -7.29 -5.42 16.18
N ASN A 61 -6.83 -6.69 16.26
CA ASN A 61 -5.49 -7.08 16.66
C ASN A 61 -4.52 -7.22 15.47
N THR A 62 -4.97 -7.02 14.23
CA THR A 62 -4.09 -7.02 13.05
C THR A 62 -3.18 -5.81 13.07
N ARG A 63 -1.88 -6.05 12.91
CA ARG A 63 -0.86 -5.02 12.83
C ARG A 63 -0.75 -4.53 11.40
N ILE A 64 -0.76 -3.21 11.21
CA ILE A 64 -0.55 -2.60 9.89
C ILE A 64 0.90 -2.14 9.79
N ALA A 65 1.62 -2.72 8.85
CA ALA A 65 2.98 -2.34 8.49
C ALA A 65 2.98 -1.54 7.18
N VAL A 66 3.66 -0.40 7.16
CA VAL A 66 3.62 0.52 6.02
C VAL A 66 5.01 0.94 5.60
N PHE A 67 5.28 0.86 4.29
CA PHE A 67 6.50 1.34 3.66
C PHE A 67 6.26 2.63 2.86
N GLY A 68 7.00 3.70 3.20
CA GLY A 68 7.02 4.96 2.46
C GLY A 68 6.00 6.01 2.92
N ASN A 69 6.33 7.28 2.76
CA ASN A 69 5.52 8.42 3.23
C ASN A 69 4.13 8.49 2.58
N SER A 70 4.02 8.22 1.28
CA SER A 70 2.74 8.23 0.58
C SER A 70 1.80 7.15 1.12
N THR A 71 2.31 5.95 1.40
CA THR A 71 1.51 4.86 1.96
C THR A 71 1.11 5.14 3.41
N ILE A 72 1.97 5.79 4.20
CA ILE A 72 1.66 6.23 5.56
C ILE A 72 0.49 7.21 5.55
N GLN A 73 0.53 8.19 4.64
CA GLN A 73 -0.55 9.15 4.48
C GLN A 73 -1.86 8.45 4.12
N ALA A 74 -1.84 7.57 3.12
CA ALA A 74 -3.03 6.82 2.71
C ALA A 74 -3.62 5.95 3.84
N ALA A 75 -2.78 5.25 4.61
CA ALA A 75 -3.23 4.46 5.76
C ALA A 75 -3.82 5.34 6.87
N THR A 76 -3.20 6.50 7.13
CA THR A 76 -3.70 7.47 8.13
C THR A 76 -5.04 8.07 7.71
N GLU A 77 -5.19 8.47 6.45
CA GLU A 77 -6.44 9.01 5.89
C GLU A 77 -7.56 7.96 5.87
N ALA A 78 -7.21 6.68 5.71
CA ALA A 78 -8.10 5.54 5.83
C ALA A 78 -8.50 5.19 7.27
N GLY A 79 -7.97 5.90 8.28
CA GLY A 79 -8.24 5.64 9.69
C GLY A 79 -7.57 4.40 10.28
N LEU A 80 -6.57 3.83 9.58
CA LEU A 80 -5.82 2.67 10.06
C LEU A 80 -4.75 3.08 11.06
N ARG A 81 -4.65 2.35 12.18
CA ARG A 81 -3.53 2.46 13.12
C ARG A 81 -2.29 1.84 12.48
N ILE A 82 -1.24 2.63 12.30
CA ILE A 82 0.05 2.13 11.78
C ILE A 82 0.88 1.62 12.95
N ASP A 83 1.10 0.30 13.00
CA ASP A 83 1.86 -0.36 14.06
C ASP A 83 3.36 -0.46 13.73
N ILE A 84 3.70 -0.61 12.44
CA ILE A 84 5.08 -0.80 11.96
C ILE A 84 5.34 0.15 10.80
N LYS A 85 6.33 1.04 10.94
CA LYS A 85 6.68 2.02 9.92
C LYS A 85 8.07 1.76 9.36
N ALA A 86 8.18 1.84 8.03
CA ALA A 86 9.44 1.93 7.31
C ALA A 86 9.30 2.90 6.12
N PRO A 87 10.40 3.44 5.58
CA PRO A 87 11.70 3.53 6.23
C PRO A 87 11.67 4.49 7.43
N THR A 88 12.54 4.27 8.41
CA THR A 88 12.93 5.23 9.46
C THR A 88 14.46 5.24 9.59
N PRO A 89 15.08 6.21 10.28
CA PRO A 89 16.53 6.18 10.51
C PRO A 89 17.04 4.87 11.14
N GLU A 90 16.25 4.27 12.03
CA GLU A 90 16.60 3.02 12.72
C GLU A 90 16.21 1.77 11.91
N THR A 91 15.18 1.86 11.08
CA THR A 91 14.62 0.76 10.27
C THR A 91 14.48 1.19 8.81
N PRO A 92 15.58 1.22 8.04
CA PRO A 92 15.56 1.69 6.65
C PRO A 92 14.85 0.73 5.68
N SER A 93 14.61 -0.52 6.09
CA SER A 93 13.89 -1.52 5.30
C SER A 93 12.69 -2.10 6.06
N MET A 94 11.71 -2.61 5.31
CA MET A 94 10.55 -3.28 5.91
C MET A 94 10.96 -4.53 6.69
N THR A 95 11.94 -5.30 6.20
CA THR A 95 12.46 -6.48 6.90
C THR A 95 13.04 -6.12 8.26
N MET A 96 13.81 -5.03 8.35
CA MET A 96 14.34 -4.55 9.64
C MET A 96 13.23 -4.06 10.57
N ALA A 97 12.22 -3.36 10.04
CA ALA A 97 11.09 -2.89 10.82
C ALA A 97 10.27 -4.05 11.42
N LEU A 98 10.00 -5.09 10.61
CA LEU A 98 9.34 -6.32 11.05
C LEU A 98 10.19 -7.05 12.10
N GLN A 99 11.48 -7.26 11.86
CA GLN A 99 12.37 -7.92 12.82
C GLN A 99 12.37 -7.19 14.17
N LYS A 100 12.53 -5.85 14.14
CA LYS A 100 12.54 -5.01 15.35
C LYS A 100 11.21 -5.12 16.11
N TYR A 101 10.07 -5.02 15.40
CA TYR A 101 8.75 -5.12 16.02
C TYR A 101 8.51 -6.51 16.63
N ILE A 102 8.74 -7.58 15.87
CA ILE A 102 8.54 -8.96 16.33
C ILE A 102 9.39 -9.25 17.57
N THR A 103 10.65 -8.81 17.56
CA THR A 103 11.57 -8.98 18.71
C THR A 103 11.09 -8.20 19.93
N SER A 104 10.53 -7.00 19.75
CA SER A 104 10.10 -6.15 20.87
C SER A 104 8.82 -6.65 21.54
N VAL A 105 7.89 -7.23 20.78
CA VAL A 105 6.60 -7.72 21.30
C VAL A 105 6.63 -9.16 21.81
N ASN A 106 7.55 -10.00 21.32
CA ASN A 106 7.64 -11.42 21.66
C ASN A 106 8.79 -11.76 22.62
N LYS A 107 9.30 -10.80 23.42
CA LYS A 107 10.42 -10.97 24.35
C LYS A 107 10.33 -12.32 25.10
N LYS A 108 11.11 -13.28 24.63
CA LYS A 108 11.54 -14.48 25.36
C LYS A 108 13.01 -14.31 25.68
#